data_AF-A0A2H0LDL1-F1
#
_entry.id   AF-A0A2H0LDL1-F1
#
_cell.length_a   1.000
_cell.length_b   1.000
_cell.length_c   1.000
_cell.angle_alpha   90.00
_cell.angle_beta   90.00
_cell.angle_gamma   90.00
#
_symmetry.space_group_name_H-M   'P 1'
#
loop_
_entity.id
_entity.type
_entity.pdbx_description
1 polymer ?
#
loop_
_entity_poly.entity_id
_entity_poly.type
_entity_poly.pdbx_seq_one_letter_code
_entity_poly.pdbx_strand_id
1 'polypeptide(L)'
;FNVFRQNPIEDLFPRAKEKGVSLIVRLPLASGLLSGKFNADTTFPVNDHRNYNANGQKFNVGETFSGIPFPEGVRFASKIRGMVPKGMTPAQLALRWVLDFDAVTVAIPGATAPGQVGMNLGASTLAPLPRELHDRLRLLYEAEIRPLIRGKY
;
A
#
# COMPACT_ATOMS: atom_id res chain seq x y z
N PHE A 1 -2.03 -6.43 -1.69
CA PHE A 1 -1.84 -5.59 -2.90
C PHE A 1 -1.83 -4.14 -2.49
N ASN A 2 -0.77 -3.41 -2.79
CA ASN A 2 -0.62 -1.96 -2.61
C ASN A 2 0.64 -1.50 -3.36
N VAL A 3 0.96 -0.22 -3.32
CA VAL A 3 2.12 0.37 -4.00
C VAL A 3 3.45 -0.36 -3.68
N PHE A 4 3.58 -0.94 -2.48
CA PHE A 4 4.77 -1.68 -2.07
C PHE A 4 4.76 -3.17 -2.46
N ARG A 5 3.63 -3.74 -2.89
CA ARG A 5 3.55 -5.17 -3.26
C ARG A 5 2.55 -5.36 -4.41
N GLN A 6 3.11 -5.40 -5.61
CA GLN A 6 2.39 -5.30 -6.88
C GLN A 6 2.25 -6.65 -7.64
N ASN A 7 2.85 -7.74 -7.14
CA ASN A 7 2.80 -9.10 -7.76
C ASN A 7 1.42 -9.54 -8.27
N PRO A 8 0.28 -9.25 -7.59
CA PRO A 8 -1.05 -9.63 -8.07
C PRO A 8 -1.42 -9.17 -9.47
N ILE A 9 -0.79 -8.10 -9.98
CA ILE A 9 -1.04 -7.58 -11.33
C ILE A 9 -0.64 -8.61 -12.39
N GLU A 10 0.49 -9.31 -12.16
CA GLU A 10 1.06 -10.27 -13.12
C GLU A 10 0.24 -11.58 -13.14
N ASP A 11 -0.12 -12.10 -11.96
CA ASP A 11 -0.65 -13.47 -11.85
C ASP A 11 -2.14 -13.55 -11.46
N LEU A 12 -2.61 -12.70 -10.55
CA LEU A 12 -3.94 -12.84 -9.95
C LEU A 12 -5.00 -12.10 -10.77
N PHE A 13 -4.70 -10.91 -11.25
CA PHE A 13 -5.66 -10.05 -11.95
C PHE A 13 -6.16 -10.67 -13.26
N PRO A 14 -5.30 -11.25 -14.13
CA PRO A 14 -5.77 -11.93 -15.33
C PRO A 14 -6.73 -13.09 -15.02
N ARG A 15 -6.42 -13.87 -13.98
CA ARG A 15 -7.24 -15.02 -13.56
C ARG A 15 -8.58 -14.58 -12.94
N ALA A 16 -8.59 -13.47 -12.21
CA ALA A 16 -9.82 -12.90 -11.67
C ALA A 16 -10.75 -12.44 -12.81
N LYS A 17 -10.18 -11.77 -13.82
CA LYS A 17 -10.90 -11.31 -15.00
C LYS A 17 -11.45 -12.46 -15.83
N GLU A 18 -10.64 -13.50 -16.08
CA GLU A 18 -11.07 -14.72 -16.77
C GLU A 18 -12.27 -15.39 -16.07
N LYS A 19 -12.25 -15.42 -14.74
CA LYS A 19 -13.31 -16.04 -13.94
C LYS A 19 -14.51 -15.12 -13.67
N GLY A 20 -14.47 -13.86 -14.12
CA GLY A 20 -15.50 -12.87 -13.85
C GLY A 20 -15.69 -12.56 -12.35
N VAL A 21 -14.62 -12.63 -11.55
CA VAL A 21 -14.67 -12.35 -10.11
C VAL A 21 -13.98 -11.05 -9.75
N SER A 22 -14.58 -10.30 -8.82
CA SER A 22 -14.05 -9.05 -8.29
C SER A 22 -13.02 -9.29 -7.18
N LEU A 23 -12.02 -8.41 -7.08
CA LEU A 23 -11.05 -8.42 -6.00
C LEU A 23 -11.35 -7.36 -4.92
N ILE A 24 -11.28 -7.77 -3.66
CA ILE A 24 -11.32 -6.91 -2.47
C ILE A 24 -9.90 -6.78 -1.91
N VAL A 25 -9.37 -5.56 -1.86
CA VAL A 25 -8.00 -5.30 -1.45
C VAL A 25 -7.92 -4.97 0.04
N ARG A 26 -7.37 -5.92 0.80
CA ARG A 26 -6.95 -5.74 2.20
C ARG A 26 -5.54 -5.14 2.28
N LEU A 27 -5.27 -4.42 3.37
CA LEU A 27 -4.00 -3.75 3.67
C LEU A 27 -3.52 -2.78 2.58
N PRO A 28 -4.39 -1.91 2.00
CA PRO A 28 -3.99 -1.02 0.92
C PRO A 28 -2.95 0.04 1.36
N LEU A 29 -2.83 0.29 2.67
CA LEU A 29 -1.92 1.29 3.24
C LEU A 29 -0.66 0.69 3.91
N ALA A 30 -0.38 -0.61 3.72
CA ALA A 30 0.80 -1.30 4.24
C ALA A 30 1.04 -1.05 5.75
N SER A 31 0.05 -1.40 6.59
CA SER A 31 0.08 -1.14 8.05
C SER A 31 0.31 0.33 8.43
N GLY A 32 -0.07 1.25 7.55
CA GLY A 32 0.01 2.69 7.74
C GLY A 32 1.25 3.36 7.14
N LEU A 33 2.23 2.61 6.61
CA LEU A 33 3.43 3.21 5.99
C LEU A 33 3.09 4.19 4.87
N LEU A 34 2.10 3.84 4.04
CA LEU A 34 1.68 4.67 2.90
C LEU A 34 0.75 5.83 3.31
N SER A 35 0.43 5.98 4.61
CA SER A 35 -0.44 7.06 5.09
C SER A 35 0.27 8.42 5.21
N GLY A 36 1.61 8.43 5.19
CA GLY A 36 2.41 9.63 5.44
C GLY A 36 2.64 9.96 6.91
N LYS A 37 2.18 9.12 7.85
CA LYS A 37 2.29 9.40 9.30
C LYS A 37 3.65 9.05 9.91
N PHE A 38 4.38 8.12 9.33
CA PHE A 38 5.60 7.58 9.94
C PHE A 38 6.87 8.23 9.39
N ASN A 39 7.87 8.30 10.24
CA ASN A 39 9.23 8.79 9.99
C ASN A 39 10.25 7.86 10.68
N ALA A 40 11.55 8.18 10.57
CA ALA A 40 12.63 7.33 11.11
C ALA A 40 12.57 7.19 12.64
N ASP A 41 12.03 8.19 13.34
CA ASP A 41 11.91 8.22 14.80
C ASP A 41 10.62 7.57 15.32
N THR A 42 9.76 7.10 14.40
CA THR A 42 8.47 6.50 14.77
C THR A 42 8.71 5.18 15.49
N THR A 43 8.15 5.08 16.70
CA THR A 43 8.10 3.84 17.47
C THR A 43 6.63 3.41 17.68
N PHE A 44 6.42 2.15 18.00
CA PHE A 44 5.10 1.58 18.29
C PHE A 44 5.05 1.06 19.73
N PRO A 45 3.88 1.06 20.38
CA PRO A 45 3.69 0.40 21.68
C PRO A 45 4.18 -1.04 21.67
N VAL A 46 4.70 -1.55 22.79
CA VAL A 46 5.31 -2.89 22.89
C VAL A 46 4.38 -4.01 22.41
N ASN A 47 3.07 -3.86 22.63
CA ASN A 47 2.04 -4.83 22.26
C ASN A 47 1.48 -4.63 20.84
N ASP A 48 2.04 -3.72 20.03
CA ASP A 48 1.60 -3.50 18.66
C ASP A 48 2.05 -4.62 17.73
N HIS A 49 1.16 -5.07 16.84
CA HIS A 49 1.47 -6.08 15.82
C HIS A 49 2.64 -5.70 14.91
N ARG A 50 2.86 -4.40 14.72
CA ARG A 50 3.99 -3.89 13.95
C ARG A 50 5.34 -4.20 14.60
N ASN A 51 5.37 -4.45 15.90
CA ASN A 51 6.55 -4.92 16.62
C ASN A 51 6.62 -6.45 16.60
N TYR A 52 5.59 -7.14 17.13
CA TYR A 52 5.66 -8.59 17.34
C TYR A 52 5.53 -9.43 16.06
N ASN A 53 5.03 -8.87 14.96
CA ASN A 53 4.86 -9.55 13.68
C ASN A 53 5.74 -8.94 12.56
N ALA A 54 6.69 -8.07 12.90
CA ALA A 54 7.60 -7.46 11.92
C ALA A 54 8.37 -8.49 11.08
N ASN A 55 8.58 -9.71 11.60
CA ASN A 55 9.27 -10.80 10.92
C ASN A 55 8.34 -11.99 10.63
N GLY A 56 7.03 -11.80 10.70
CA GLY A 56 6.03 -12.84 10.37
C GLY A 56 5.88 -13.95 11.40
N GLN A 57 6.14 -13.68 12.68
CA GLN A 57 6.07 -14.70 13.74
C GLN A 57 4.64 -15.17 14.06
N LYS A 58 3.61 -14.38 13.73
CA LYS A 58 2.19 -14.74 13.97
C LYS A 58 1.36 -14.88 12.70
N PHE A 59 1.64 -14.07 11.69
CA PHE A 59 0.98 -14.09 10.38
C PHE A 59 2.03 -14.00 9.28
N ASN A 60 1.65 -14.11 8.00
CA ASN A 60 2.60 -13.94 6.90
C ASN A 60 3.33 -12.59 7.05
N VAL A 61 4.66 -12.58 6.93
CA VAL A 61 5.50 -11.38 7.09
C VAL A 61 5.06 -10.24 6.16
N GLY A 62 4.46 -10.58 5.02
CA GLY A 62 3.85 -9.66 4.07
C GLY A 62 2.62 -8.91 4.59
N GLU A 63 2.02 -9.34 5.70
CA GLU A 63 0.88 -8.64 6.32
C GLU A 63 1.29 -7.42 7.13
N THR A 64 2.57 -7.33 7.51
CA THR A 64 3.12 -6.18 8.21
C THR A 64 4.07 -5.45 7.28
N PHE A 65 3.77 -4.18 6.98
CA PHE A 65 4.60 -3.34 6.12
C PHE A 65 4.87 -3.91 4.72
N SER A 66 3.97 -4.75 4.20
CA SER A 66 4.16 -5.46 2.93
C SER A 66 5.39 -6.37 2.90
N GLY A 67 5.91 -6.80 4.06
CA GLY A 67 7.10 -7.65 4.18
C GLY A 67 8.43 -6.89 4.17
N ILE A 68 8.38 -5.56 4.09
CA ILE A 68 9.56 -4.69 4.02
C ILE A 68 10.01 -4.34 5.45
N PRO A 69 11.32 -4.32 5.76
CA PRO A 69 11.82 -3.77 7.02
C PRO A 69 11.32 -2.33 7.24
N PHE A 70 10.87 -2.01 8.46
CA PHE A 70 10.23 -0.72 8.74
C PHE A 70 11.08 0.52 8.33
N PRO A 71 12.40 0.60 8.63
CA PRO A 71 13.22 1.74 8.21
C PRO A 71 13.25 1.94 6.69
N GLU A 72 13.38 0.85 5.92
CA GLU A 72 13.31 0.89 4.45
C GLU A 72 11.91 1.30 3.97
N GLY A 73 10.86 0.76 4.61
CA GLY A 73 9.48 1.15 4.33
C GLY A 73 9.24 2.66 4.52
N VAL A 74 9.80 3.26 5.57
CA VAL A 74 9.76 4.71 5.80
C VAL A 74 10.52 5.47 4.71
N ARG A 75 11.72 5.00 4.33
CA ARG A 75 12.51 5.60 3.23
C ARG A 75 11.72 5.62 1.92
N PHE A 76 11.09 4.50 1.56
CA PHE A 76 10.27 4.42 0.36
C PHE A 76 8.99 5.25 0.45
N ALA A 77 8.33 5.28 1.62
CA ALA A 77 7.16 6.12 1.84
C ALA A 77 7.52 7.61 1.69
N SER A 78 8.72 8.02 2.08
CA SER A 78 9.24 9.37 1.85
C SER A 78 9.44 9.66 0.36
N LYS A 79 10.04 8.72 -0.40
CA LYS A 79 10.15 8.84 -1.87
C LYS A 79 8.79 8.99 -2.53
N ILE A 80 7.81 8.17 -2.16
CA ILE A 80 6.44 8.22 -2.68
C ILE A 80 5.77 9.54 -2.31
N ARG A 81 6.00 10.07 -1.11
CA ARG A 81 5.48 11.39 -0.70
C ARG A 81 5.93 12.50 -1.66
N GLY A 82 7.17 12.44 -2.15
CA GLY A 82 7.68 13.36 -3.17
C GLY A 82 7.04 13.21 -4.56
N MET A 83 6.20 12.18 -4.77
CA MET A 83 5.46 11.94 -6.02
C MET A 83 3.97 12.31 -5.90
N VAL A 84 3.51 12.73 -4.71
CA VAL A 84 2.09 13.03 -4.47
C VAL A 84 1.69 14.29 -5.23
N PRO A 85 0.66 14.23 -6.11
CA PRO A 85 0.14 15.41 -6.79
C PRO A 85 -0.36 16.46 -5.80
N LYS A 86 -0.28 17.74 -6.20
CA LYS A 86 -0.82 18.85 -5.41
C LYS A 86 -2.31 18.62 -5.12
N GLY A 87 -2.71 18.82 -3.86
CA GLY A 87 -4.10 18.63 -3.42
C GLY A 87 -4.46 17.20 -3.04
N MET A 88 -3.53 16.23 -3.13
CA MET A 88 -3.71 14.88 -2.62
C MET A 88 -2.88 14.64 -1.35
N THR A 89 -3.34 13.73 -0.51
CA THR A 89 -2.55 13.17 0.60
C THR A 89 -1.83 11.89 0.15
N PRO A 90 -0.76 11.45 0.84
CA PRO A 90 -0.11 10.17 0.56
C PRO A 90 -1.07 8.97 0.65
N ALA A 91 -1.96 8.99 1.64
CA ALA A 91 -2.98 7.96 1.80
C ALA A 91 -3.94 7.91 0.58
N GLN A 92 -4.37 9.08 0.10
CA GLN A 92 -5.23 9.17 -1.08
C GLN A 92 -4.52 8.70 -2.35
N LEU A 93 -3.24 9.06 -2.56
CA LEU A 93 -2.47 8.53 -3.68
C LEU A 93 -2.41 7.00 -3.63
N ALA A 94 -2.09 6.42 -2.47
CA ALA A 94 -1.97 4.97 -2.34
C ALA A 94 -3.32 4.25 -2.58
N LEU A 95 -4.42 4.82 -2.09
CA LEU A 95 -5.76 4.27 -2.28
C LEU A 95 -6.26 4.43 -3.72
N ARG A 96 -6.09 5.62 -4.31
CA ARG A 96 -6.45 5.89 -5.71
C ARG A 96 -5.66 4.98 -6.66
N TRP A 97 -4.36 4.78 -6.40
CA TRP A 97 -3.53 3.84 -7.15
C TRP A 97 -4.12 2.42 -7.12
N VAL A 98 -4.55 1.93 -5.95
CA VAL A 98 -5.21 0.61 -5.83
C VAL A 98 -6.52 0.56 -6.63
N LEU A 99 -7.31 1.64 -6.60
CA LEU A 99 -8.60 1.74 -7.29
C LEU A 99 -8.50 1.99 -8.81
N ASP A 100 -7.31 2.28 -9.34
CA ASP A 100 -7.10 2.48 -10.78
C ASP A 100 -7.06 1.18 -11.58
N PHE A 101 -6.97 0.03 -10.91
CA PHE A 101 -6.95 -1.27 -11.56
C PHE A 101 -8.36 -1.83 -11.75
N ASP A 102 -8.72 -2.18 -12.98
CA ASP A 102 -10.04 -2.71 -13.36
C ASP A 102 -10.43 -3.98 -12.57
N ALA A 103 -9.46 -4.82 -12.23
CA ALA A 103 -9.67 -6.03 -11.43
C ALA A 103 -10.07 -5.74 -9.96
N VAL A 104 -9.83 -4.52 -9.46
CA VAL A 104 -10.10 -4.13 -8.07
C VAL A 104 -11.45 -3.42 -7.98
N THR A 105 -12.38 -4.00 -7.24
CA THR A 105 -13.71 -3.39 -7.03
C THR A 105 -13.78 -2.62 -5.72
N VAL A 106 -13.10 -3.09 -4.67
CA VAL A 106 -13.17 -2.49 -3.33
C VAL A 106 -11.79 -2.51 -2.68
N ALA A 107 -11.41 -1.41 -2.02
CA ALA A 107 -10.31 -1.38 -1.05
C ALA A 107 -10.88 -1.15 0.36
N ILE A 108 -10.34 -1.86 1.36
CA ILE A 108 -10.79 -1.77 2.76
C ILE A 108 -9.69 -1.17 3.66
N PRO A 109 -9.43 0.16 3.58
CA PRO A 109 -8.46 0.80 4.45
C PRO A 109 -8.95 0.83 5.91
N GLY A 110 -8.02 0.62 6.84
CA GLY A 110 -8.30 0.81 8.27
C GLY A 110 -8.43 2.29 8.63
N ALA A 111 -9.14 2.56 9.73
CA ALA A 111 -9.26 3.88 10.35
C ALA A 111 -9.28 3.74 11.87
N THR A 112 -8.51 4.56 12.59
CA THR A 112 -8.50 4.63 14.06
C THR A 112 -9.11 5.92 14.61
N ALA A 113 -9.50 6.84 13.74
CA ALA A 113 -10.16 8.08 14.10
C ALA A 113 -11.16 8.50 13.01
N PRO A 114 -12.30 9.13 13.35
CA PRO A 114 -13.34 9.48 12.38
C PRO A 114 -12.85 10.26 11.16
N GLY A 115 -11.94 11.23 11.35
CA GLY A 115 -11.38 12.01 10.24
C GLY A 115 -10.64 11.17 9.18
N GLN A 116 -10.13 10.00 9.55
CA GLN A 116 -9.46 9.09 8.60
C GLN A 116 -10.46 8.46 7.62
N VAL A 117 -11.71 8.25 8.04
CA VAL A 117 -12.77 7.74 7.17
C VAL A 117 -13.02 8.73 6.04
N GLY A 118 -13.19 10.02 6.35
CA GLY A 118 -13.35 11.06 5.34
C GLY A 118 -12.17 11.16 4.38
N MET A 119 -10.94 11.12 4.89
CA MET A 119 -9.73 11.12 4.04
C MET A 119 -9.64 9.90 3.13
N ASN A 120 -9.96 8.71 3.63
CA ASN A 120 -9.95 7.47 2.85
C ASN A 120 -11.05 7.49 1.76
N LEU A 121 -12.26 7.92 2.11
CA LEU A 121 -13.38 8.07 1.16
C LEU A 121 -13.04 9.07 0.06
N GLY A 122 -12.34 10.15 0.38
CA GLY A 122 -11.91 11.14 -0.61
C GLY A 122 -11.05 10.54 -1.72
N ALA A 123 -10.42 9.38 -1.54
CA ALA A 123 -9.64 8.74 -2.61
C ALA A 123 -10.53 8.24 -3.77
N SER A 124 -11.76 7.81 -3.50
CA SER A 124 -12.64 7.25 -4.55
C SER A 124 -13.24 8.32 -5.47
N THR A 125 -13.20 9.59 -5.08
CA THR A 125 -13.71 10.71 -5.88
C THR A 125 -12.61 11.38 -6.72
N LEU A 126 -11.35 10.99 -6.54
CA LEU A 126 -10.24 11.51 -7.34
C LEU A 126 -10.26 10.88 -8.74
N ALA A 127 -9.81 11.66 -9.73
CA ALA A 127 -9.54 11.14 -11.06
C ALA A 127 -8.45 10.04 -11.01
N PRO A 128 -8.40 9.14 -12.00
CA PRO A 128 -7.31 8.19 -12.12
C PRO A 128 -5.94 8.89 -12.13
N LEU A 129 -4.94 8.24 -11.54
CA LEU A 129 -3.59 8.80 -11.53
C LEU A 129 -3.02 8.83 -12.96
N PRO A 130 -2.21 9.85 -13.30
CA PRO A 130 -1.53 9.90 -14.59
C PRO A 130 -0.70 8.64 -14.84
N ARG A 131 -0.61 8.22 -16.10
CA ARG A 131 0.14 7.03 -16.50
C ARG A 131 1.60 7.12 -16.08
N GLU A 132 2.21 8.30 -16.19
CA GLU A 132 3.58 8.56 -15.79
C GLU A 132 3.80 8.30 -14.29
N LEU A 133 2.80 8.59 -13.46
CA LEU A 133 2.88 8.33 -12.02
C LEU A 133 2.80 6.83 -11.74
N HIS A 134 1.93 6.09 -12.43
CA HIS A 134 1.89 4.63 -12.36
C HIS A 134 3.23 4.01 -12.74
N ASP A 135 3.84 4.47 -13.84
CA ASP A 135 5.13 3.96 -14.30
C ASP A 135 6.26 4.26 -13.31
N ARG A 136 6.28 5.46 -12.70
CA ARG A 136 7.26 5.80 -11.64
C ARG A 136 7.12 4.91 -10.40
N LEU A 137 5.88 4.64 -9.96
CA LEU A 137 5.61 3.77 -8.81
C LEU A 137 5.98 2.32 -9.11
N ARG A 138 5.72 1.84 -10.33
CA ARG A 138 6.13 0.51 -10.80
C ARG A 138 7.66 0.39 -10.84
N LEU A 139 8.36 1.36 -11.42
CA LEU A 139 9.83 1.36 -11.49
C LEU A 139 10.47 1.37 -10.09
N LEU A 140 9.97 2.19 -9.17
CA LEU A 140 10.43 2.17 -7.78
C LEU A 140 10.20 0.80 -7.13
N TYR A 141 9.05 0.19 -7.39
CA TYR A 141 8.73 -1.13 -6.87
C TYR A 141 9.67 -2.20 -7.42
N GLU A 142 9.82 -2.30 -8.74
CA GLU A 142 10.64 -3.32 -9.39
C GLU A 142 12.13 -3.19 -9.02
N ALA A 143 12.66 -1.97 -9.02
CA ALA A 143 14.10 -1.72 -8.86
C ALA A 143 14.55 -1.77 -7.39
N GLU A 144 13.78 -1.21 -6.46
CA GLU A 144 14.25 -1.01 -5.08
C GLU A 144 13.43 -1.76 -4.03
N ILE A 145 12.12 -1.91 -4.21
CA ILE A 145 11.24 -2.45 -3.15
C ILE A 145 11.12 -3.97 -3.25
N ARG A 146 10.83 -4.51 -4.44
CA ARG A 146 10.62 -5.94 -4.71
C ARG A 146 11.77 -6.81 -4.17
N PRO A 147 13.06 -6.44 -4.30
CA PRO A 147 14.16 -7.23 -3.74
C PRO A 147 14.17 -7.33 -2.21
N LEU A 148 13.52 -6.39 -1.50
CA LEU A 148 13.50 -6.33 -0.04
C LEU A 148 12.25 -6.96 0.58
N ILE A 149 11.27 -7.34 -0.24
CA ILE A 149 10.03 -7.97 0.23
C ILE A 149 10.35 -9.37 0.72
N ARG A 150 10.06 -9.60 2.00
CA ARG A 150 10.14 -10.91 2.62
C ARG A 150 8.79 -11.62 2.52
N GLY A 151 8.85 -12.96 2.55
CA GLY A 151 7.67 -13.81 2.55
C GLY A 151 7.11 -14.10 1.16
N LYS A 152 6.60 -15.32 0.98
CA LYS A 152 5.91 -15.72 -0.26
C LYS A 152 4.61 -14.92 -0.41
N TYR A 153 4.21 -14.72 -1.66
CA TYR A 153 2.85 -14.27 -1.98
C TYR A 153 1.93 -15.49 -1.95
#